data_AF-A0A1F3VAM1-F1
#
_entry.id   AF-A0A1F3VAM1-F1
#
_cell.length_a   1.000
_cell.length_b   1.000
_cell.length_c   1.000
_cell.angle_alpha   90.00
_cell.angle_beta   90.00
_cell.angle_gamma   90.00
#
_symmetry.space_group_name_H-M   'P 1'
#
loop_
_entity.id
_entity.type
_entity.pdbx_description
1 polymer ?
#
loop_
_entity_poly.entity_id
_entity_poly.type
_entity_poly.pdbx_seq_one_letter_code
_entity_poly.pdbx_strand_id
1 'polypeptide(L)'
;MTLFRFFIATIALATAVLMIKITAINQEDGEKSTNKNKTVRDLASISTSTTKADRPGDNDIDSTIPAIVASSKQALVQLEACYEVDNCNFPSTDPREYGMAIGQAIKAELHSLYQKIETSKLTDESISTMARHYLSTPDGYIKEEALLILATQPTSEANLYAILNHVLDYHDANLTDMAMNELVRYKNSEHGQIINDYLKKNLLTGGHFAGLTIAKSISLFLNEDNIRDYQKIAKKMGPQSQSAKFLLASIEDYKKKHE
;
A
#
# COMPACT_ATOMS: atom_id res chain seq x y z
N MET A 1 -31.96 -23.18 -45.16
CA MET A 1 -30.93 -22.13 -45.01
C MET A 1 -31.64 -20.77 -44.85
N THR A 2 -32.43 -20.62 -43.79
CA THR A 2 -33.37 -19.47 -43.64
C THR A 2 -33.75 -19.21 -42.17
N LEU A 3 -32.91 -19.61 -41.21
CA LEU A 3 -33.19 -19.46 -39.78
C LEU A 3 -32.09 -18.74 -38.99
N PHE A 4 -31.02 -18.25 -39.65
CA PHE A 4 -29.88 -17.64 -38.97
C PHE A 4 -29.82 -16.11 -39.04
N ARG A 5 -30.84 -15.45 -39.63
CA ARG A 5 -30.86 -13.99 -39.82
C ARG A 5 -31.71 -13.20 -38.81
N PHE A 6 -32.41 -13.86 -37.90
CA PHE A 6 -33.27 -13.17 -36.92
C PHE A 6 -32.62 -12.93 -35.55
N PHE A 7 -31.43 -13.47 -35.27
CA PHE A 7 -30.80 -13.36 -33.95
C PHE A 7 -29.84 -12.17 -33.75
N ILE A 8 -29.53 -11.41 -34.81
CA ILE A 8 -28.58 -10.29 -34.74
C ILE A 8 -29.28 -8.93 -34.52
N ALA A 9 -30.60 -8.85 -34.72
CA ALA A 9 -31.33 -7.58 -34.62
C ALA A 9 -31.77 -7.19 -33.19
N THR A 10 -31.70 -8.09 -32.20
CA THR A 10 -32.18 -7.84 -30.83
C THR A 10 -31.09 -7.41 -29.84
N ILE A 11 -29.80 -7.50 -30.20
CA ILE A 11 -28.70 -7.11 -29.31
C ILE A 11 -28.35 -5.60 -29.43
N ALA A 12 -28.75 -4.94 -30.52
CA ALA A 12 -28.44 -3.52 -30.75
C ALA A 12 -29.33 -2.52 -29.98
N LEU A 13 -30.42 -2.96 -29.33
CA LEU A 13 -31.35 -2.06 -28.64
C LEU A 13 -31.14 -1.99 -27.12
N ALA A 14 -30.31 -2.86 -26.54
CA ALA A 14 -30.08 -2.92 -25.09
C ALA A 14 -28.93 -2.03 -24.60
N THR A 15 -28.05 -1.55 -25.49
CA THR A 15 -26.90 -0.71 -25.12
C THR A 15 -27.18 0.80 -25.15
N ALA A 16 -28.27 1.25 -25.77
CA ALA A 16 -28.61 2.67 -25.84
C ALA A 16 -29.30 3.23 -24.57
N VAL A 17 -29.89 2.37 -23.74
CA VAL A 17 -30.66 2.81 -22.55
C VAL A 17 -29.76 3.02 -21.32
N LEU A 18 -28.53 2.52 -21.31
CA LEU A 18 -27.62 2.65 -20.16
C LEU A 18 -26.80 3.95 -20.15
N MET A 19 -26.74 4.70 -21.27
CA MET A 19 -25.94 5.93 -21.36
C MET A 19 -26.69 7.22 -21.00
N ILE A 20 -27.99 7.16 -20.69
CA ILE A 20 -28.81 8.35 -20.38
C ILE A 20 -28.93 8.62 -18.85
N LYS A 21 -28.46 7.70 -17.98
CA LYS A 21 -28.61 7.84 -16.51
C LYS A 21 -27.41 8.42 -15.77
N ILE A 22 -26.33 8.83 -16.44
CA ILE A 22 -25.10 9.30 -15.76
C ILE A 22 -24.95 10.84 -15.78
N THR A 23 -25.81 11.59 -16.47
CA THR A 23 -25.71 13.05 -16.61
C THR A 23 -26.60 13.88 -15.67
N ALA A 24 -27.12 13.32 -14.57
CA ALA A 24 -28.06 14.02 -13.68
C ALA A 24 -27.64 14.05 -12.20
N ILE A 25 -26.35 14.17 -11.89
CA ILE A 25 -25.86 14.46 -10.53
C ILE A 25 -24.73 15.50 -10.65
N ASN A 26 -25.10 16.76 -10.87
CA ASN A 26 -24.22 17.93 -10.76
C ASN A 26 -25.09 19.20 -10.69
N GLN A 27 -25.68 19.48 -9.52
CA GLN A 27 -26.07 20.82 -9.10
C GLN A 27 -26.65 20.76 -7.69
N GLU A 28 -25.99 21.44 -6.74
CA GLU A 28 -26.40 21.94 -5.41
C GLU A 28 -25.08 22.05 -4.61
N ASP A 29 -24.65 23.14 -3.99
CA ASP A 29 -25.15 24.50 -3.85
C ASP A 29 -23.95 25.40 -3.55
N GLY A 30 -24.03 26.65 -3.98
CA GLY A 30 -23.07 27.68 -3.60
C GLY A 30 -23.40 28.26 -2.23
N GLU A 31 -22.39 28.40 -1.38
CA GLU A 31 -22.48 29.29 -0.22
C GLU A 31 -21.28 30.26 -0.18
N LYS A 32 -21.61 31.52 -0.44
CA LYS A 32 -20.76 32.68 -0.18
C LYS A 32 -20.63 32.85 1.33
N SER A 33 -19.41 32.82 1.86
CA SER A 33 -19.11 33.48 3.14
C SER A 33 -17.97 34.46 2.98
N THR A 34 -18.36 35.73 2.84
CA THR A 34 -17.55 36.91 3.11
C THR A 34 -17.40 37.08 4.62
N ASN A 35 -16.17 37.18 5.13
CA ASN A 35 -15.95 38.01 6.31
C ASN A 35 -14.62 38.75 6.27
N LYS A 36 -14.74 40.08 6.27
CA LYS A 36 -13.68 41.07 6.47
C LYS A 36 -13.54 41.31 7.97
N ASN A 37 -12.32 41.34 8.49
CA ASN A 37 -11.83 42.22 9.56
C ASN A 37 -10.50 41.66 10.10
N LYS A 38 -9.51 42.42 10.54
CA LYS A 38 -9.25 43.85 10.58
C LYS A 38 -7.80 43.96 11.07
N THR A 39 -7.03 44.81 10.42
CA THR A 39 -5.67 45.20 10.79
C THR A 39 -5.66 45.93 12.14
N VAL A 40 -4.75 45.58 13.05
CA VAL A 40 -4.15 46.53 14.00
C VAL A 40 -2.69 46.16 14.21
N ARG A 41 -1.82 47.12 13.90
CA ARG A 41 -0.39 47.15 14.24
C ARG A 41 -0.21 47.65 15.68
N ASP A 42 0.98 47.37 16.19
CA ASP A 42 1.86 48.27 16.94
C ASP A 42 2.14 48.00 18.43
N LEU A 43 3.47 47.91 18.66
CA LEU A 43 4.28 48.31 19.81
C LEU A 43 4.06 47.61 21.15
N ALA A 44 5.07 46.86 21.61
CA ALA A 44 6.18 47.47 22.36
C ALA A 44 7.20 46.42 22.86
N SER A 45 8.46 46.74 22.58
CA SER A 45 9.70 46.30 23.23
C SER A 45 9.66 46.27 24.76
N ILE A 46 10.23 45.21 25.37
CA ILE A 46 10.99 45.29 26.64
C ILE A 46 12.17 44.31 26.56
N SER A 47 13.28 44.79 27.11
CA SER A 47 14.67 44.36 27.00
C SER A 47 15.07 43.31 28.05
N THR A 48 16.32 42.84 27.93
CA THR A 48 17.18 42.18 28.93
C THR A 48 16.81 40.73 29.31
N SER A 49 17.72 39.76 29.48
CA SER A 49 19.16 39.80 29.78
C SER A 49 19.79 38.44 29.54
N THR A 50 21.08 38.49 29.22
CA THR A 50 22.12 37.48 29.29
C THR A 50 22.03 36.54 30.49
N THR A 51 22.01 35.23 30.25
CA THR A 51 22.69 34.27 31.13
C THR A 51 23.25 33.11 30.31
N LYS A 52 24.56 33.16 30.14
CA LYS A 52 25.41 32.08 29.64
C LYS A 52 25.43 30.98 30.71
N ALA A 53 24.94 29.80 30.38
CA ALA A 53 25.12 28.60 31.18
C ALA A 53 25.63 27.50 30.24
N ASP A 54 26.89 27.13 30.42
CA ASP A 54 27.49 25.91 29.87
C ASP A 54 26.59 24.72 30.20
N ARG A 55 26.12 24.03 29.15
CA ARG A 55 25.57 22.68 29.27
C ARG A 55 26.33 21.74 28.34
N PRO A 56 26.62 20.51 28.79
CA PRO A 56 27.48 19.58 28.10
C PRO A 56 26.69 18.78 27.05
N GLY A 57 27.23 18.73 25.83
CA GLY A 57 27.01 17.66 24.84
C GLY A 57 25.55 17.28 24.56
N ASP A 58 24.79 18.17 23.92
CA ASP A 58 23.60 17.77 23.17
C ASP A 58 24.08 17.08 21.89
N ASN A 59 23.80 15.79 21.78
CA ASN A 59 24.21 14.98 20.64
C ASN A 59 23.36 15.37 19.41
N ASP A 60 24.03 15.80 18.34
CA ASP A 60 23.56 16.07 16.96
C ASP A 60 22.92 14.84 16.25
N ILE A 61 22.04 14.11 16.95
CA ILE A 61 21.32 12.96 16.39
C ILE A 61 20.13 13.43 15.55
N ASP A 62 19.58 14.62 15.84
CA ASP A 62 18.37 15.17 15.21
C ASP A 62 18.60 15.68 13.78
N SER A 63 19.83 16.12 13.42
CA SER A 63 20.13 16.57 12.04
C SER A 63 20.41 15.42 11.06
N THR A 64 20.57 14.19 11.56
CA THR A 64 21.01 13.04 10.75
C THR A 64 19.86 12.35 10.03
N ILE A 65 18.68 12.30 10.67
CA ILE A 65 17.46 11.73 10.07
C ILE A 65 17.05 12.50 8.81
N PRO A 66 16.93 13.84 8.85
CA PRO A 66 16.61 14.61 7.65
C PRO A 66 17.64 14.41 6.54
N ALA A 67 18.92 14.29 6.86
CA ALA A 67 19.98 14.19 5.85
C ALA A 67 19.97 12.86 5.08
N ILE A 68 19.88 11.72 5.79
CA ILE A 68 19.83 10.39 5.15
C ILE A 68 18.60 10.29 4.26
N VAL A 69 17.43 10.62 4.81
CA VAL A 69 16.15 10.52 4.08
C VAL A 69 16.11 11.52 2.92
N ALA A 70 16.61 12.75 3.09
CA ALA A 70 16.64 13.74 2.01
C ALA A 70 17.53 13.31 0.85
N SER A 71 18.70 12.72 1.14
CA SER A 71 19.62 12.26 0.09
C SER A 71 19.00 11.16 -0.77
N SER A 72 18.41 10.13 -0.14
CA SER A 72 17.73 9.05 -0.87
C SER A 72 16.47 9.56 -1.57
N LYS A 73 15.70 10.45 -0.94
CA LYS A 73 14.54 11.09 -1.58
C LYS A 73 14.93 11.83 -2.85
N GLN A 74 16.03 12.58 -2.84
CA GLN A 74 16.51 13.30 -4.02
C GLN A 74 16.94 12.35 -5.13
N ALA A 75 17.69 11.29 -4.80
CA ALA A 75 18.10 10.27 -5.77
C ALA A 75 16.88 9.57 -6.40
N LEU A 76 15.91 9.20 -5.57
CA LEU A 76 14.66 8.58 -5.99
C LEU A 76 13.81 9.48 -6.90
N VAL A 77 13.66 10.75 -6.56
CA VAL A 77 12.97 11.74 -7.42
C VAL A 77 13.68 11.91 -8.77
N GLN A 78 15.02 11.88 -8.79
CA GLN A 78 15.77 11.92 -10.04
C GLN A 78 15.52 10.68 -10.90
N LEU A 79 15.52 9.48 -10.28
CA LEU A 79 15.24 8.22 -10.97
C LEU A 79 13.81 8.16 -11.51
N GLU A 80 12.83 8.69 -10.79
CA GLU A 80 11.45 8.81 -11.29
C GLU A 80 11.35 9.77 -12.47
N ALA A 81 12.03 10.92 -12.39
CA ALA A 81 12.08 11.85 -13.52
C ALA A 81 12.71 11.22 -14.77
N CYS A 82 13.66 10.30 -14.61
CA CYS A 82 14.23 9.52 -15.71
C CYS A 82 13.19 8.66 -16.42
N TYR A 83 12.21 8.14 -15.68
CA TYR A 83 11.15 7.29 -16.23
C TYR A 83 10.20 8.08 -17.15
N GLU A 84 10.01 9.38 -16.89
CA GLU A 84 9.04 10.22 -17.61
C GLU A 84 9.64 10.94 -18.84
N VAL A 85 10.95 11.25 -18.83
CA VAL A 85 11.56 12.17 -19.80
C VAL A 85 12.53 11.47 -20.77
N ASP A 86 12.79 10.16 -20.61
CA ASP A 86 13.69 9.35 -21.46
C ASP A 86 15.08 9.98 -21.72
N ASN A 87 15.59 10.76 -20.78
CA ASN A 87 16.81 11.57 -20.96
C ASN A 87 17.87 11.34 -19.87
N CYS A 88 17.79 10.22 -19.16
CA CYS A 88 18.85 9.80 -18.26
C CYS A 88 19.86 8.89 -18.97
N ASN A 89 21.13 9.01 -18.57
CA ASN A 89 22.28 8.25 -19.08
C ASN A 89 22.25 6.76 -18.67
N PHE A 90 21.13 6.07 -18.88
CA PHE A 90 21.07 4.62 -18.78
C PHE A 90 21.46 4.00 -20.13
N PRO A 91 22.39 3.05 -20.16
CA PRO A 91 22.75 2.36 -21.38
C PRO A 91 21.57 1.49 -21.80
N SER A 92 20.84 1.90 -22.83
CA SER A 92 19.83 1.02 -23.41
C SER A 92 19.58 1.33 -24.87
N THR A 93 19.35 0.28 -25.64
CA THR A 93 19.00 0.35 -27.06
C THR A 93 17.51 0.10 -27.32
N ASP A 94 16.73 -0.24 -26.28
CA ASP A 94 15.30 -0.57 -26.33
C ASP A 94 14.55 0.02 -25.12
N PRO A 95 13.39 0.69 -25.30
CA PRO A 95 12.62 1.27 -24.19
C PRO A 95 12.30 0.32 -23.02
N ARG A 96 12.16 -0.99 -23.26
CA ARG A 96 11.86 -1.95 -22.18
C ARG A 96 13.07 -2.19 -21.28
N GLU A 97 14.25 -2.32 -21.89
CA GLU A 97 15.50 -2.43 -21.16
C GLU A 97 15.78 -1.14 -20.37
N TYR A 98 15.48 0.02 -20.95
CA TYR A 98 15.56 1.31 -20.26
C TYR A 98 14.70 1.36 -18.99
N GLY A 99 13.40 1.04 -19.12
CA GLY A 99 12.49 1.01 -17.97
C GLY A 99 12.91 0.00 -16.90
N MET A 100 13.44 -1.16 -17.31
CA MET A 100 13.98 -2.16 -16.38
C MET A 100 15.21 -1.66 -15.64
N ALA A 101 16.14 -0.98 -16.32
CA ALA A 101 17.33 -0.42 -15.71
C ALA A 101 17.00 0.64 -14.67
N ILE A 102 16.02 1.51 -14.95
CA ILE A 102 15.51 2.48 -13.98
C ILE A 102 14.86 1.77 -12.79
N GLY A 103 13.99 0.77 -13.04
CA GLY A 103 13.35 0.00 -11.96
C GLY A 103 14.36 -0.66 -11.02
N GLN A 104 15.43 -1.24 -11.58
CA GLN A 104 16.54 -1.80 -10.80
C GLN A 104 17.30 -0.73 -10.00
N ALA A 105 17.52 0.46 -10.56
CA ALA A 105 18.15 1.56 -9.86
C ALA A 105 17.29 2.07 -8.70
N ILE A 106 15.96 2.19 -8.90
CA ILE A 106 15.02 2.56 -7.82
C ILE A 106 15.03 1.50 -6.73
N LYS A 107 14.95 0.21 -7.09
CA LYS A 107 15.05 -0.90 -6.14
C LYS A 107 16.33 -0.80 -5.31
N ALA A 108 17.49 -0.60 -5.96
CA ALA A 108 18.77 -0.52 -5.29
C ALA A 108 18.85 0.66 -4.31
N GLU A 109 18.31 1.82 -4.68
CA GLU A 109 18.26 3.00 -3.80
C GLU A 109 17.33 2.77 -2.61
N LEU A 110 16.14 2.18 -2.82
CA LEU A 110 15.24 1.79 -1.72
C LEU A 110 15.88 0.78 -0.78
N HIS A 111 16.58 -0.23 -1.32
CA HIS A 111 17.30 -1.20 -0.50
C HIS A 111 18.40 -0.53 0.33
N SER A 112 19.17 0.39 -0.27
CA SER A 112 20.18 1.17 0.45
C SER A 112 19.55 2.01 1.57
N LEU A 113 18.40 2.63 1.31
CA LEU A 113 17.66 3.39 2.32
C LEU A 113 17.17 2.49 3.46
N TYR A 114 16.60 1.31 3.16
CA TYR A 114 16.19 0.31 4.14
C TYR A 114 17.35 -0.07 5.07
N GLN A 115 18.53 -0.40 4.52
CA GLN A 115 19.70 -0.76 5.32
C GLN A 115 20.13 0.35 6.28
N LYS A 116 20.08 1.61 5.83
CA LYS A 116 20.41 2.78 6.67
C LYS A 116 19.37 2.95 7.78
N ILE A 117 18.08 2.83 7.46
CA ILE A 117 16.98 2.94 8.43
C ILE A 117 17.10 1.87 9.51
N GLU A 118 17.29 0.61 9.13
CA GLU A 118 17.46 -0.52 10.08
C GLU A 118 18.67 -0.32 10.99
N THR A 119 19.82 0.03 10.39
CA THR A 119 21.08 0.21 11.13
C THR A 119 20.97 1.33 12.16
N SER A 120 20.35 2.45 11.77
CA SER A 120 20.19 3.62 12.61
C SER A 120 18.90 3.60 13.45
N LYS A 121 18.03 2.60 13.25
CA LYS A 121 16.69 2.48 13.85
C LYS A 121 15.83 3.72 13.68
N LEU A 122 15.83 4.27 12.46
CA LEU A 122 15.12 5.52 12.17
C LEU A 122 13.62 5.28 12.01
N THR A 123 12.83 6.15 12.64
CA THR A 123 11.38 6.18 12.48
C THR A 123 10.94 7.60 12.17
N ASP A 124 10.25 7.79 11.05
CA ASP A 124 9.76 9.10 10.61
C ASP A 124 8.58 8.96 9.65
N GLU A 125 7.58 9.82 9.75
CA GLU A 125 6.39 9.74 8.89
C GLU A 125 6.72 10.03 7.41
N SER A 126 7.78 10.80 7.11
CA SER A 126 8.24 11.01 5.75
C SER A 126 8.79 9.73 5.11
N ILE A 127 9.40 8.83 5.91
CA ILE A 127 9.83 7.50 5.46
C ILE A 127 8.60 6.66 5.12
N SER A 128 7.60 6.61 6.01
CA SER A 128 6.34 5.90 5.75
C SER A 128 5.64 6.44 4.50
N THR A 129 5.57 7.76 4.35
CA THR A 129 4.99 8.41 3.17
C THR A 129 5.70 8.01 1.88
N MET A 130 7.04 7.99 1.89
CA MET A 130 7.85 7.57 0.74
C MET A 130 7.63 6.09 0.40
N ALA A 131 7.65 5.21 1.41
CA ALA A 131 7.40 3.79 1.20
C ALA A 131 6.00 3.52 0.64
N ARG A 132 4.95 4.19 1.14
CA ARG A 132 3.59 4.08 0.60
C ARG A 132 3.50 4.54 -0.86
N HIS A 133 4.21 5.61 -1.22
CA HIS A 133 4.32 6.05 -2.62
C HIS A 133 4.90 4.94 -3.50
N TYR A 134 6.02 4.33 -3.11
CA TYR A 134 6.64 3.24 -3.88
C TYR A 134 5.83 1.95 -3.90
N LEU A 135 5.03 1.68 -2.86
CA LEU A 135 4.07 0.58 -2.90
C LEU A 135 3.04 0.76 -4.02
N SER A 136 2.69 1.98 -4.41
CA SER A 136 1.70 2.22 -5.48
C SER A 136 2.22 1.96 -6.89
N THR A 137 3.53 1.77 -7.06
CA THR A 137 4.16 1.51 -8.37
C THR A 137 3.71 0.17 -8.97
N PRO A 138 3.80 -0.04 -10.29
CA PRO A 138 3.45 -1.32 -10.91
C PRO A 138 4.54 -2.40 -10.79
N ASP A 139 5.77 -2.03 -10.41
CA ASP A 139 6.91 -2.95 -10.33
C ASP A 139 6.93 -3.72 -9.00
N GLY A 140 6.78 -5.04 -9.07
CA GLY A 140 6.78 -5.92 -7.90
C GLY A 140 8.07 -5.83 -7.07
N TYR A 141 9.24 -5.67 -7.70
CA TYR A 141 10.51 -5.58 -6.99
C TYR A 141 10.67 -4.27 -6.23
N ILE A 142 10.13 -3.17 -6.76
CA ILE A 142 10.08 -1.89 -6.04
C ILE A 142 9.13 -2.01 -4.84
N LYS A 143 7.97 -2.65 -5.01
CA LYS A 143 7.03 -2.90 -3.91
C LYS A 143 7.66 -3.75 -2.79
N GLU A 144 8.48 -4.75 -3.12
CA GLU A 144 9.18 -5.58 -2.13
C GLU A 144 10.03 -4.73 -1.19
N GLU A 145 10.91 -3.88 -1.74
CA GLU A 145 11.78 -3.01 -0.93
C GLU A 145 10.98 -1.94 -0.18
N ALA A 146 9.95 -1.38 -0.82
CA ALA A 146 9.07 -0.41 -0.17
C ALA A 146 8.32 -1.02 1.03
N LEU A 147 7.89 -2.28 0.93
CA LEU A 147 7.27 -3.01 2.04
C LEU A 147 8.27 -3.27 3.17
N LEU A 148 9.53 -3.61 2.85
CA LEU A 148 10.59 -3.76 3.85
C LEU A 148 10.82 -2.45 4.62
N ILE A 149 10.90 -1.32 3.91
CA ILE A 149 10.99 0.01 4.55
C ILE A 149 9.78 0.24 5.45
N LEU A 150 8.56 -0.01 4.97
CA LEU A 150 7.34 0.21 5.75
C LEU A 150 7.28 -0.64 7.03
N ALA A 151 7.80 -1.87 6.98
CA ALA A 151 7.87 -2.77 8.13
C ALA A 151 8.80 -2.24 9.26
N THR A 152 9.78 -1.39 8.94
CA THR A 152 10.62 -0.72 9.95
C THR A 152 9.90 0.43 10.68
N GLN A 153 8.79 0.91 10.13
CA GLN A 153 8.07 2.08 10.64
C GLN A 153 6.96 1.67 11.63
N PRO A 154 6.50 2.60 12.50
CA PRO A 154 5.34 2.36 13.34
C PRO A 154 4.10 1.97 12.53
N THR A 155 3.24 1.14 13.11
CA THR A 155 1.96 0.78 12.49
C THR A 155 1.05 2.02 12.41
N SER A 156 0.36 2.19 11.28
CA SER A 156 -0.64 3.24 11.10
C SER A 156 -1.74 2.79 10.15
N GLU A 157 -2.92 3.39 10.26
CA GLU A 157 -4.04 3.11 9.35
C GLU A 157 -3.66 3.36 7.88
N ALA A 158 -2.90 4.43 7.61
CA ALA A 158 -2.41 4.75 6.28
C ALA A 158 -1.46 3.66 5.73
N ASN A 159 -0.57 3.13 6.57
CA ASN A 159 0.33 2.04 6.20
C ASN A 159 -0.44 0.75 5.92
N LEU A 160 -1.43 0.43 6.75
CA LEU A 160 -2.32 -0.70 6.53
C LEU A 160 -3.02 -0.63 5.18
N TYR A 161 -3.69 0.48 4.88
CA TYR A 161 -4.42 0.61 3.61
C TYR A 161 -3.49 0.53 2.39
N ALA A 162 -2.28 1.08 2.49
CA ALA A 162 -1.30 0.94 1.42
C ALA A 162 -0.92 -0.54 1.18
N ILE A 163 -0.70 -1.33 2.23
CA ILE A 163 -0.41 -2.77 2.11
C ILE A 163 -1.61 -3.51 1.50
N LEU A 164 -2.82 -3.27 2.01
CA LEU A 164 -4.02 -3.95 1.51
C LEU A 164 -4.25 -3.64 0.02
N ASN A 165 -4.26 -2.36 -0.35
CA ASN A 165 -4.66 -1.92 -1.69
C ASN A 165 -3.56 -2.08 -2.75
N HIS A 166 -2.29 -2.04 -2.37
CA HIS A 166 -1.19 -2.03 -3.35
C HIS A 166 -0.34 -3.30 -3.33
N VAL A 167 -0.41 -4.10 -2.26
CA VAL A 167 0.32 -5.36 -2.15
C VAL A 167 -0.60 -6.57 -2.27
N LEU A 168 -1.64 -6.68 -1.43
CA LEU A 168 -2.48 -7.89 -1.46
C LEU A 168 -3.33 -8.01 -2.73
N ASP A 169 -3.70 -6.89 -3.35
CA ASP A 169 -4.38 -6.89 -4.65
C ASP A 169 -3.42 -7.18 -5.82
N TYR A 170 -2.11 -7.13 -5.59
CA TYR A 170 -1.10 -7.45 -6.59
C TYR A 170 -0.98 -8.96 -6.78
N HIS A 171 -0.67 -9.40 -8.00
CA HIS A 171 -0.70 -10.82 -8.38
C HIS A 171 0.64 -11.56 -8.16
N ASP A 172 1.38 -11.19 -7.10
CA ASP A 172 2.66 -11.82 -6.77
C ASP A 172 2.60 -12.57 -5.44
N ALA A 173 2.99 -13.85 -5.47
CA ALA A 173 2.91 -14.75 -4.33
C ALA A 173 3.90 -14.39 -3.21
N ASN A 174 5.11 -13.94 -3.56
CA ASN A 174 6.16 -13.61 -2.59
C ASN A 174 5.80 -12.31 -1.87
N LEU A 175 5.39 -11.29 -2.63
CA LEU A 175 4.96 -10.03 -2.09
C LEU A 175 3.71 -10.19 -1.22
N THR A 176 2.78 -11.06 -1.62
CA THR A 176 1.62 -11.44 -0.78
C THR A 176 2.08 -12.05 0.54
N ASP A 177 3.05 -12.97 0.52
CA ASP A 177 3.54 -13.61 1.75
C ASP A 177 4.23 -12.60 2.68
N MET A 178 5.05 -11.70 2.14
CA MET A 178 5.66 -10.59 2.88
C MET A 178 4.58 -9.72 3.54
N ALA A 179 3.53 -9.34 2.81
CA ALA A 179 2.44 -8.56 3.37
C ALA A 179 1.66 -9.32 4.45
N MET A 180 1.41 -10.62 4.27
CA MET A 180 0.76 -11.43 5.30
C MET A 180 1.55 -11.43 6.60
N ASN A 181 2.88 -11.48 6.54
CA ASN A 181 3.75 -11.39 7.72
C ASN A 181 3.69 -10.00 8.37
N GLU A 182 3.72 -8.93 7.57
CA GLU A 182 3.64 -7.56 8.08
C GLU A 182 2.27 -7.26 8.73
N LEU A 183 1.17 -7.74 8.15
CA LEU A 183 -0.19 -7.56 8.65
C LEU A 183 -0.40 -8.17 10.05
N VAL A 184 0.45 -9.11 10.49
CA VAL A 184 0.42 -9.65 11.86
C VAL A 184 0.61 -8.53 12.89
N ARG A 185 1.40 -7.49 12.59
CA ARG A 185 1.61 -6.34 13.49
C ARG A 185 0.33 -5.54 13.74
N TYR A 186 -0.64 -5.61 12.83
CA TYR A 186 -1.90 -4.87 12.88
C TYR A 186 -3.05 -5.67 13.48
N LYS A 187 -2.93 -7.00 13.60
CA LYS A 187 -4.07 -7.88 13.89
C LYS A 187 -4.76 -7.65 15.23
N ASN A 188 -4.02 -7.17 16.24
CA ASN A 188 -4.53 -6.90 17.59
C ASN A 188 -5.00 -5.45 17.78
N SER A 189 -4.99 -4.64 16.71
CA SER A 189 -5.53 -3.27 16.73
C SER A 189 -7.01 -3.25 16.35
N GLU A 190 -7.62 -2.07 16.38
CA GLU A 190 -8.98 -1.84 15.84
C GLU A 190 -9.13 -2.25 14.36
N HIS A 191 -8.01 -2.45 13.66
CA HIS A 191 -8.00 -2.84 12.25
C HIS A 191 -8.16 -4.34 11.98
N GLY A 192 -8.22 -5.20 13.01
CA GLY A 192 -8.33 -6.65 12.83
C GLY A 192 -9.53 -7.09 11.98
N GLN A 193 -10.66 -6.38 12.09
CA GLN A 193 -11.84 -6.65 11.26
C GLN A 193 -11.60 -6.26 9.79
N ILE A 194 -11.00 -5.10 9.53
CA ILE A 194 -10.68 -4.62 8.17
C ILE A 194 -9.79 -5.63 7.45
N ILE A 195 -8.74 -6.12 8.13
CA ILE A 195 -7.84 -7.15 7.59
C ILE A 195 -8.64 -8.42 7.26
N ASN A 196 -9.45 -8.90 8.19
CA ASN A 196 -10.24 -10.11 7.98
C ASN A 196 -11.18 -9.98 6.77
N ASP A 197 -11.91 -8.87 6.65
CA ASP A 197 -12.83 -8.66 5.53
C ASP A 197 -12.07 -8.59 4.20
N TYR A 198 -10.87 -8.01 4.19
CA TYR A 198 -9.99 -7.97 3.03
C TYR A 198 -9.52 -9.37 2.60
N LEU A 199 -9.03 -10.18 3.55
CA LEU A 199 -8.57 -11.54 3.30
C LEU A 199 -9.72 -12.44 2.81
N LYS A 200 -10.91 -12.32 3.42
CA LYS A 200 -12.12 -13.02 2.99
C LYS A 200 -12.49 -12.67 1.54
N LYS A 201 -12.44 -11.40 1.16
CA LYS A 201 -12.69 -10.92 -0.21
C LYS A 201 -11.64 -11.49 -1.17
N ASN A 202 -10.35 -11.36 -0.86
CA ASN A 202 -9.28 -11.79 -1.75
C ASN A 202 -9.23 -13.32 -1.94
N LEU A 203 -9.62 -14.11 -0.95
CA LEU A 203 -9.79 -15.57 -1.12
C LEU A 203 -10.86 -15.93 -2.17
N LEU A 204 -11.90 -15.11 -2.33
CA LEU A 204 -13.02 -15.38 -3.24
C LEU A 204 -12.80 -14.79 -4.64
N THR A 205 -12.23 -13.58 -4.72
CA THR A 205 -12.17 -12.79 -5.95
C THR A 205 -10.77 -12.31 -6.33
N GLY A 206 -9.76 -12.56 -5.49
CA GLY A 206 -8.38 -12.14 -5.75
C GLY A 206 -7.71 -12.97 -6.85
N GLY A 207 -6.49 -12.57 -7.21
CA GLY A 207 -5.66 -13.32 -8.15
C GLY A 207 -5.37 -14.74 -7.65
N HIS A 208 -5.24 -15.70 -8.57
CA HIS A 208 -5.07 -17.12 -8.22
C HIS A 208 -3.94 -17.36 -7.21
N PHE A 209 -2.77 -16.78 -7.47
CA PHE A 209 -1.59 -16.93 -6.61
C PHE A 209 -1.73 -16.22 -5.27
N ALA A 210 -2.27 -14.98 -5.26
CA ALA A 210 -2.54 -14.26 -4.02
C ALA A 210 -3.51 -15.03 -3.11
N GLY A 211 -4.62 -15.52 -3.67
CA GLY A 211 -5.58 -16.34 -2.93
C GLY A 211 -5.00 -17.66 -2.41
N LEU A 212 -4.07 -18.27 -3.15
CA LEU A 212 -3.34 -19.47 -2.72
C LEU A 212 -2.42 -19.16 -1.53
N THR A 213 -1.65 -18.09 -1.61
CA THR A 213 -0.74 -17.65 -0.54
C THR A 213 -1.53 -17.26 0.71
N ILE A 214 -2.61 -16.48 0.57
CA ILE A 214 -3.49 -16.12 1.68
C ILE A 214 -4.03 -17.38 2.36
N ALA A 215 -4.51 -18.37 1.60
CA ALA A 215 -5.05 -19.61 2.17
C ALA A 215 -4.01 -20.40 3.00
N LYS A 216 -2.74 -20.37 2.59
CA LYS A 216 -1.63 -21.00 3.33
C LYS A 216 -1.26 -20.24 4.61
N SER A 217 -1.25 -18.91 4.54
CA SER A 217 -0.80 -18.05 5.64
C SER A 217 -1.93 -17.61 6.58
N ILE A 218 -3.18 -18.01 6.29
CA ILE A 218 -4.37 -17.57 7.05
C ILE A 218 -4.35 -17.97 8.52
N SER A 219 -3.60 -19.02 8.88
CA SER A 219 -3.46 -19.50 10.25
C SER A 219 -2.93 -18.43 11.21
N LEU A 220 -2.20 -17.43 10.70
CA LEU A 220 -1.71 -16.27 11.45
C LEU A 220 -2.85 -15.34 11.96
N PHE A 221 -4.01 -15.41 11.30
CA PHE A 221 -5.18 -14.54 11.51
C PHE A 221 -6.43 -15.28 12.00
N LEU A 222 -6.39 -16.61 12.10
CA LEU A 222 -7.52 -17.39 12.61
C LEU A 222 -7.72 -17.16 14.11
N ASN A 223 -8.98 -17.05 14.51
CA ASN A 223 -9.42 -16.99 15.90
C ASN A 223 -10.83 -17.61 16.05
N GLU A 224 -11.33 -17.69 17.28
CA GLU A 224 -12.65 -18.26 17.60
C GLU A 224 -13.79 -17.52 16.87
N ASP A 225 -13.66 -16.21 16.69
CA ASP A 225 -14.69 -15.37 16.09
C ASP A 225 -14.82 -15.56 14.58
N ASN A 226 -13.70 -15.77 13.87
CA ASN A 226 -13.67 -15.75 12.41
C ASN A 226 -13.56 -17.14 11.75
N ILE A 227 -13.21 -18.20 12.49
CA ILE A 227 -12.96 -19.53 11.92
C ILE A 227 -14.16 -20.09 11.13
N ARG A 228 -15.39 -19.84 11.61
CA ARG A 228 -16.62 -20.30 10.95
C ARG A 228 -16.84 -19.63 9.60
N ASP A 229 -16.41 -18.38 9.43
CA ASP A 229 -16.54 -17.67 8.17
C ASP A 229 -15.56 -18.20 7.12
N TYR A 230 -14.32 -18.46 7.51
CA TYR A 230 -13.34 -19.09 6.61
C TYR A 230 -13.75 -20.51 6.19
N GLN A 231 -14.40 -21.28 7.07
CA GLN A 231 -15.01 -22.56 6.69
C GLN A 231 -16.12 -22.40 5.63
N LYS A 232 -16.96 -21.36 5.73
CA LYS A 232 -17.98 -21.07 4.71
C LYS A 232 -17.33 -20.66 3.39
N ILE A 233 -16.27 -19.86 3.43
CA ILE A 233 -15.50 -19.46 2.24
C ILE A 233 -14.91 -20.67 1.54
N ALA A 234 -14.24 -21.56 2.28
CA ALA A 234 -13.70 -22.80 1.71
C ALA A 234 -14.76 -23.64 0.98
N LYS A 235 -15.98 -23.73 1.54
CA LYS A 235 -17.11 -24.41 0.90
C LYS A 235 -17.55 -23.72 -0.40
N LYS A 236 -17.59 -22.38 -0.43
CA LYS A 236 -17.97 -21.59 -1.61
C LYS A 236 -16.97 -21.72 -2.76
N MET A 237 -15.68 -21.87 -2.46
CA MET A 237 -14.61 -22.02 -3.46
C MET A 237 -14.63 -23.37 -4.19
N GLY A 238 -15.40 -24.34 -3.68
CA GLY A 238 -15.50 -25.69 -4.21
C GLY A 238 -14.39 -26.61 -3.67
N PRO A 239 -14.71 -27.89 -3.38
CA PRO A 239 -13.80 -28.81 -2.70
C PRO A 239 -12.54 -29.19 -3.49
N GLN A 240 -12.54 -28.97 -4.81
CA GLN A 240 -11.39 -29.26 -5.67
C GLN A 240 -10.43 -28.08 -5.82
N SER A 241 -10.81 -26.87 -5.39
CA SER A 241 -9.94 -25.71 -5.42
C SER A 241 -8.72 -25.93 -4.52
N GLN A 242 -7.52 -25.69 -5.05
CA GLN A 242 -6.28 -25.84 -4.28
C GLN A 242 -6.25 -24.86 -3.09
N SER A 243 -6.72 -23.63 -3.28
CA SER A 243 -6.83 -22.64 -2.20
C SER A 243 -7.85 -23.09 -1.14
N ALA A 244 -8.96 -23.74 -1.53
CA ALA A 244 -9.90 -24.31 -0.55
C ALA A 244 -9.25 -25.44 0.28
N LYS A 245 -8.45 -26.31 -0.35
CA LYS A 245 -7.72 -27.38 0.34
C LYS A 245 -6.72 -26.81 1.35
N PHE A 246 -5.93 -25.79 0.95
CA PHE A 246 -5.01 -25.12 1.87
C PHE A 246 -5.74 -24.40 3.01
N LEU A 247 -6.83 -23.70 2.72
CA LEU A 247 -7.62 -23.02 3.73
C LEU A 247 -8.18 -24.00 4.77
N LEU A 248 -8.71 -25.15 4.33
CA LEU A 248 -9.20 -26.19 5.23
C LEU A 248 -8.08 -26.81 6.08
N ALA A 249 -6.90 -27.04 5.49
CA ALA A 249 -5.74 -27.52 6.23
C ALA A 249 -5.32 -26.53 7.32
N SER A 250 -5.21 -25.24 6.99
CA SER A 250 -4.89 -24.18 7.95
C SER A 250 -5.91 -24.06 9.10
N ILE A 251 -7.20 -24.24 8.79
CA ILE A 251 -8.28 -24.27 9.79
C ILE A 251 -8.15 -25.46 10.73
N GLU A 252 -7.84 -26.63 10.18
CA GLU A 252 -7.67 -27.85 10.96
C GLU A 252 -6.46 -27.77 11.89
N ASP A 253 -5.34 -27.26 11.38
CA ASP A 253 -4.13 -27.05 12.18
C ASP A 253 -4.35 -26.04 13.31
N TYR A 254 -5.15 -25.01 13.08
CA TYR A 254 -5.54 -24.07 14.13
C TYR A 254 -6.34 -24.76 15.23
N LYS A 255 -7.37 -25.56 14.89
CA LYS A 255 -8.20 -26.26 15.87
C LYS A 255 -7.37 -27.20 16.76
N LYS A 256 -6.51 -28.02 16.16
CA LYS A 256 -5.64 -28.95 16.89
C LYS A 256 -4.73 -28.27 17.91
N LYS A 257 -4.36 -27.01 17.68
CA LYS A 257 -3.51 -26.23 18.60
C LYS A 257 -4.27 -25.59 19.76
N HIS A 258 -5.61 -25.57 19.71
CA HIS A 258 -6.48 -24.88 20.67
C HIS A 258 -7.56 -25.79 21.27
N GLU A 259 -7.45 -27.10 21.08
CA GLU A 259 -8.17 -28.15 21.81
C GLU A 259 -7.35 -28.61 23.02
#